data_AF-A0A7G1N5C7-F1
#
_entry.id   AF-A0A7G1N5C7-F1
#
_cell.length_a   1.000
_cell.length_b   1.000
_cell.length_c   1.000
_cell.angle_alpha   90.00
_cell.angle_beta   90.00
_cell.angle_gamma   90.00
#
_symmetry.space_group_name_H-M   'P 1'
#
loop_
_entity.id
_entity.type
_entity.pdbx_description
1 polymer ?
#
loop_
_entity_poly.entity_id
_entity_poly.type
_entity_poly.pdbx_seq_one_letter_code
_entity_poly.pdbx_strand_id
1 'polypeptide(L)'
;MEFCHYLRSLYPPETRIAIVCDNFSPHLTTKRCQRVGTWAAANNVEIAYTPTNRSWLNRIEAQFTALRYFTLDGTDHAGHKEQGSMIRRYIIWRNRHAENRRLRAVVDRANIA
;
A
#
# COMPACT_ATOMS: atom_id res chain seq x y z
N MET A 1 5.87 -13.51 1.46
CA MET A 1 5.68 -13.36 2.92
C MET A 1 6.69 -12.42 3.55
N GLU A 2 7.86 -12.18 2.95
CA GLU A 2 8.90 -11.29 3.52
C GLU A 2 8.38 -9.93 3.99
N PHE A 3 7.57 -9.26 3.16
CA PHE A 3 6.95 -7.99 3.54
C PHE A 3 6.07 -8.08 4.80
N CYS A 4 5.30 -9.16 4.97
CA CYS A 4 4.45 -9.36 6.14
C CYS A 4 5.29 -9.54 7.41
N HIS A 5 6.39 -10.29 7.34
CA HIS A 5 7.33 -10.43 8.45
C HIS A 5 7.98 -9.11 8.83
N TYR A 6 8.44 -8.34 7.83
CA TYR A 6 8.97 -7.00 8.04
C TYR A 6 7.93 -6.07 8.68
N LEU A 7 6.71 -6.03 8.15
CA LEU A 7 5.63 -5.20 8.70
C LEU A 7 5.35 -5.56 10.16
N ARG A 8 5.28 -6.86 10.48
CA ARG A 8 5.03 -7.32 11.84
C ARG A 8 6.16 -6.93 12.80
N SER A 9 7.41 -6.91 12.36
CA SER A 9 8.55 -6.53 13.21
C SER A 9 8.59 -5.03 13.54
N LEU A 10 7.80 -4.20 12.88
CA LEU A 10 7.70 -2.76 13.16
C LEU A 10 6.79 -2.41 14.36
N TYR A 11 6.04 -3.38 14.90
CA TYR A 11 5.03 -3.13 15.94
C TYR A 11 5.08 -4.23 17.01
N PRO A 12 4.82 -3.90 18.30
CA PRO A 12 4.77 -4.90 19.37
C PRO A 12 3.82 -6.08 19.05
N PRO A 13 4.13 -7.32 19.47
CA PRO A 13 3.31 -8.50 19.16
C PRO A 13 1.84 -8.40 19.59
N GLU A 14 1.58 -7.66 20.67
CA GLU A 14 0.25 -7.46 21.26
C GLU A 14 -0.60 -6.49 20.41
N THR A 15 0.04 -5.68 19.57
CA THR A 15 -0.65 -4.76 18.65
C THR A 15 -1.25 -5.52 17.49
N ARG A 16 -2.58 -5.63 17.47
CA ARG A 16 -3.31 -6.22 16.34
C ARG A 16 -3.11 -5.38 15.08
N ILE A 17 -2.70 -6.03 13.99
CA ILE A 17 -2.62 -5.40 12.67
C ILE A 17 -3.75 -5.93 11.82
N ALA A 18 -4.51 -5.04 11.18
CA ALA A 18 -5.47 -5.40 10.13
C ALA A 18 -4.88 -5.01 8.77
N ILE A 19 -4.69 -6.00 7.90
CA ILE A 19 -4.24 -5.82 6.52
C ILE A 19 -5.47 -5.90 5.62
N VAL A 20 -5.81 -4.79 4.98
CA VAL A 20 -6.83 -4.77 3.92
C VAL A 20 -6.13 -4.97 2.59
N CYS A 21 -6.51 -5.99 1.83
CA CYS A 21 -5.92 -6.27 0.51
C CYS A 21 -6.96 -6.86 -0.45
N ASP A 22 -6.61 -6.94 -1.74
CA ASP A 22 -7.45 -7.65 -2.72
C ASP A 22 -7.46 -9.17 -2.46
N ASN A 23 -8.36 -9.86 -3.16
CA ASN A 23 -8.53 -11.31 -3.06
C ASN A 23 -7.68 -12.08 -4.09
N PHE A 24 -6.54 -11.53 -4.52
CA PHE A 24 -5.64 -12.21 -5.44
C PHE A 24 -5.11 -13.51 -4.83
N SER A 25 -4.98 -14.58 -5.64
CA SER A 25 -4.74 -15.94 -5.15
C SER A 25 -3.52 -16.13 -4.22
N PRO A 26 -2.39 -15.39 -4.35
CA PRO A 26 -1.28 -15.47 -3.42
C PRO A 26 -1.57 -14.87 -2.04
N HIS A 27 -2.58 -14.01 -1.91
CA HIS A 27 -3.01 -13.45 -0.63
C HIS A 27 -3.94 -14.41 0.12
N LEU A 28 -4.61 -15.32 -0.60
CA LEU A 28 -5.62 -16.18 -0.01
C LEU A 28 -5.04 -17.32 0.80
N THR A 29 -5.71 -17.62 1.91
CA THR A 29 -5.60 -18.91 2.58
C THR A 29 -6.55 -19.89 1.90
N THR A 30 -6.00 -20.93 1.30
CA THR A 30 -6.77 -21.96 0.59
C THR A 30 -6.49 -23.33 1.19
N LYS A 31 -7.28 -24.34 0.79
CA LYS A 31 -7.02 -25.73 1.19
C LYS A 31 -5.61 -26.21 0.83
N ARG A 32 -5.07 -25.74 -0.29
CA ARG A 32 -3.74 -26.14 -0.81
C ARG A 32 -2.60 -25.28 -0.26
N CYS A 33 -2.88 -24.03 0.10
CA CYS A 33 -1.88 -23.08 0.59
C CYS A 33 -2.44 -22.35 1.81
N GLN A 34 -2.03 -22.80 3.00
CA GLN A 34 -2.48 -22.23 4.28
C GLN A 34 -1.51 -21.17 4.84
N ARG A 35 -0.36 -20.97 4.18
CA ARG A 35 0.77 -20.17 4.69
C ARG A 35 0.36 -18.78 5.20
N VAL A 36 -0.52 -18.10 4.48
CA VAL A 36 -0.95 -16.73 4.84
C VAL A 36 -1.79 -16.75 6.12
N GLY A 37 -2.78 -17.63 6.21
CA GLY A 37 -3.69 -17.73 7.35
C GLY A 37 -3.01 -18.26 8.60
N THR A 38 -2.14 -19.27 8.47
CA THR A 38 -1.32 -19.76 9.58
C THR A 38 -0.42 -18.66 10.12
N TRP A 39 0.22 -17.88 9.24
CA TRP A 39 1.04 -16.75 9.66
C TRP A 39 0.19 -15.68 10.37
N ALA A 40 -0.96 -15.30 9.80
CA ALA A 40 -1.81 -14.26 10.36
C ALA A 40 -2.30 -14.62 11.78
N ALA A 41 -2.77 -15.87 11.96
CA ALA A 41 -3.21 -16.38 13.25
C ALA A 41 -2.09 -16.37 14.30
N ALA A 42 -0.87 -16.74 13.92
CA ALA A 42 0.27 -16.77 14.83
C ALA A 42 0.82 -15.38 15.21
N ASN A 43 0.48 -14.33 14.44
CA ASN A 43 1.10 -13.00 14.57
C ASN A 43 0.14 -11.89 15.01
N ASN A 44 -1.05 -12.26 15.52
CA ASN A 44 -2.10 -11.30 15.89
C ASN A 44 -2.43 -10.36 14.71
N VAL A 45 -2.55 -10.93 13.52
CA VAL A 45 -2.86 -10.21 12.29
C VAL A 45 -4.19 -10.71 11.73
N GLU A 46 -5.03 -9.76 11.30
CA GLU A 46 -6.22 -10.03 10.52
C GLU A 46 -5.98 -9.62 9.06
N ILE A 47 -6.45 -10.44 8.13
CA ILE A 47 -6.42 -10.12 6.70
C ILE A 47 -7.86 -9.99 6.23
N ALA A 48 -8.24 -8.78 5.82
CA ALA A 48 -9.55 -8.44 5.32
C ALA A 48 -9.49 -8.27 3.80
N TYR A 49 -10.15 -9.17 3.08
CA TYR A 49 -10.16 -9.14 1.61
C TYR A 49 -11.25 -8.21 1.08
N THR A 50 -10.93 -7.41 0.07
CA THR A 50 -11.96 -6.70 -0.70
C THR A 50 -12.72 -7.67 -1.61
N PRO A 51 -14.01 -7.43 -1.91
CA PRO A 51 -14.77 -8.27 -2.84
C PRO A 51 -14.17 -8.29 -4.26
N THR A 52 -14.48 -9.33 -5.01
CA THR A 52 -14.06 -9.47 -6.42
C THR A 52 -14.52 -8.28 -7.26
N ASN A 53 -13.65 -7.76 -8.12
CA ASN A 53 -13.91 -6.62 -8.99
C ASN A 53 -14.39 -5.37 -8.22
N ARG A 54 -13.84 -5.14 -7.02
CA ARG A 54 -14.06 -3.95 -6.19
C ARG A 54 -12.73 -3.33 -5.75
N SER A 55 -11.83 -3.18 -6.71
CA SER A 55 -10.49 -2.63 -6.53
C SER A 55 -10.53 -1.26 -5.83
N TRP A 56 -11.50 -0.41 -6.18
CA TRP A 56 -11.75 0.90 -5.57
C TRP A 56 -11.99 0.90 -4.04
N LEU A 57 -12.35 -0.25 -3.43
CA LEU A 57 -12.42 -0.37 -1.96
C LEU A 57 -11.04 -0.52 -1.31
N ASN A 58 -10.03 -0.91 -2.08
CA ASN A 58 -8.67 -0.99 -1.63
C ASN A 58 -8.06 0.42 -1.58
N ARG A 59 -7.89 0.95 -0.36
CA ARG A 59 -7.45 2.34 -0.12
C ARG A 59 -6.11 2.70 -0.76
N ILE A 60 -5.26 1.70 -1.04
CA ILE A 60 -3.96 1.94 -1.69
C ILE A 60 -4.13 2.40 -3.15
N GLU A 61 -5.21 2.02 -3.82
CA GLU A 61 -5.39 2.32 -5.25
C GLU A 61 -5.50 3.81 -5.52
N ALA A 62 -6.16 4.55 -4.63
CA ALA A 62 -6.23 6.02 -4.71
C ALA A 62 -4.85 6.70 -4.65
N GLN A 63 -3.82 6.01 -4.15
CA GLN A 63 -2.46 6.55 -4.07
C GLN A 63 -1.65 6.33 -5.35
N PHE A 64 -2.04 5.37 -6.21
CA PHE A 64 -1.24 4.99 -7.37
C PHE A 64 -1.24 6.04 -8.48
N THR A 65 -2.31 6.80 -8.66
CA THR A 65 -2.37 7.85 -9.69
C THR A 65 -1.28 8.90 -9.48
N ALA A 66 -1.19 9.48 -8.28
CA ALA A 66 -0.17 10.48 -7.98
C ALA A 66 1.24 9.86 -8.00
N LEU A 67 1.41 8.65 -7.46
CA LEU A 67 2.69 7.95 -7.50
C LEU A 67 3.18 7.77 -8.94
N ARG A 68 2.32 7.27 -9.83
CA ARG A 68 2.65 7.09 -11.25
C ARG A 68 3.04 8.42 -11.90
N TYR A 69 2.23 9.45 -11.71
CA TYR A 69 2.49 10.76 -12.29
C TYR A 69 3.86 11.33 -11.90
N PHE A 70 4.21 11.27 -10.61
CA PHE A 70 5.45 11.87 -10.12
C PHE A 70 6.70 11.00 -10.30
N THR A 71 6.56 9.71 -10.59
CA THR A 71 7.69 8.78 -10.54
C THR A 71 7.90 7.96 -11.81
N LEU A 72 6.90 7.88 -12.70
CA LEU A 72 6.92 7.01 -13.88
C LEU A 72 6.54 7.75 -15.17
N ASP A 73 5.60 8.69 -15.14
CA ASP A 73 5.14 9.35 -16.35
C ASP A 73 6.22 10.27 -16.92
N GLY A 74 6.56 10.09 -18.21
CA GLY A 74 7.54 10.91 -18.92
C GLY A 74 9.00 10.66 -18.52
N THR A 75 9.29 9.62 -17.74
CA THR A 75 10.65 9.28 -17.29
C THR A 75 11.21 8.07 -18.02
N ASP A 76 12.48 8.12 -18.42
CA ASP A 76 13.26 6.99 -18.93
C ASP A 76 14.34 6.61 -17.90
N HIS A 77 13.96 5.79 -16.92
CA HIS A 77 14.89 5.35 -15.87
C HIS A 77 15.88 4.34 -16.47
N ALA A 78 17.18 4.53 -16.22
CA ALA A 78 18.25 3.66 -16.71
C ALA A 78 18.19 2.23 -16.13
N GLY A 79 17.36 2.00 -15.10
CA GLY A 79 17.04 0.67 -14.60
C GLY A 79 16.17 0.66 -13.34
N HIS A 80 15.85 -0.56 -12.87
CA HIS A 80 14.94 -0.76 -11.73
C HIS A 80 15.42 -0.14 -10.42
N LYS A 81 16.74 -0.01 -10.21
CA LYS A 81 17.29 0.65 -9.02
C LYS A 81 16.94 2.15 -8.99
N GLU A 82 17.04 2.82 -10.13
CA GLU A 82 16.73 4.24 -10.26
C GLU A 82 15.22 4.47 -10.11
N GLN A 83 14.41 3.72 -10.86
CA GLN A 83 12.94 3.75 -10.73
C GLN A 83 12.50 3.53 -9.27
N GLY A 84 13.06 2.51 -8.61
CA GLY A 84 12.79 2.22 -7.21
C GLY A 84 13.26 3.32 -6.24
N SER A 85 14.31 4.06 -6.58
CA SER A 85 14.77 5.23 -5.80
C SER A 85 13.78 6.38 -5.93
N MET A 86 13.29 6.66 -7.14
CA MET A 86 12.31 7.72 -7.40
C MET A 86 10.97 7.45 -6.69
N ILE A 87 10.48 6.21 -6.73
CA ILE A 87 9.30 5.78 -5.97
C ILE A 87 9.49 6.03 -4.47
N ARG A 88 10.63 5.63 -3.90
CA ARG A 88 10.92 5.84 -2.47
C ARG A 88 11.00 7.32 -2.09
N ARG A 89 11.67 8.14 -2.91
CA ARG A 89 11.77 9.59 -2.69
C ARG A 89 10.39 10.24 -2.66
N TYR A 90 9.51 9.88 -3.61
CA TYR A 90 8.14 10.36 -3.64
C TYR A 90 7.36 9.93 -2.39
N ILE A 91 7.42 8.65 -1.99
CA ILE A 91 6.72 8.16 -0.78
C ILE A 91 7.19 8.91 0.47
N ILE A 92 8.50 9.10 0.63
CA ILE A 92 9.09 9.86 1.75
C ILE A 92 8.58 11.29 1.74
N TRP A 93 8.61 11.96 0.59
CA TRP A 93 8.12 13.33 0.46
C TRP A 93 6.63 13.41 0.78
N ARG A 94 5.80 12.56 0.17
CA ARG A 94 4.33 12.54 0.36
C ARG A 94 3.97 12.30 1.82
N ASN A 95 4.66 11.39 2.51
CA ASN A 95 4.39 11.11 3.92
C ASN A 95 4.83 12.26 4.85
N ARG A 96 5.93 12.97 4.55
CA ARG A 96 6.34 14.16 5.32
C ARG A 96 5.40 15.36 5.09
N HIS A 97 4.70 15.41 3.96
CA HIS A 97 3.83 16.52 3.57
C HIS A 97 2.33 16.17 3.59
N ALA A 98 1.93 15.09 4.26
CA ALA A 98 0.53 14.64 4.32
C ALA A 98 -0.45 15.69 4.90
N GLU A 99 0.07 16.59 5.74
CA GLU A 99 -0.68 17.69 6.37
C GLU A 99 -0.40 19.06 5.72
N ASN A 100 0.19 19.11 4.53
CA ASN A 100 0.53 20.38 3.88
C ASN A 100 -0.74 21.18 3.54
N ARG A 101 -0.99 22.25 4.31
CA ARG A 101 -2.16 23.14 4.17
C ARG A 101 -2.32 23.72 2.76
N ARG A 102 -1.22 24.07 2.09
CA ARG A 102 -1.28 24.62 0.72
C ARG A 102 -1.73 23.56 -0.28
N LEU A 103 -1.23 22.34 -0.15
CA LEU A 103 -1.64 21.22 -0.99
C LEU A 103 -3.11 20.87 -0.79
N ARG A 104 -3.58 20.86 0.47
CA ARG A 104 -5.01 20.65 0.79
C ARG A 104 -5.89 21.70 0.15
N ALA A 105 -5.55 22.99 0.29
CA ALA A 105 -6.32 24.08 -0.31
C ALA A 105 -6.41 23.98 -1.85
N VAL A 106 -5.35 23.53 -2.52
CA VAL A 106 -5.36 23.30 -3.98
C VAL A 106 -6.28 22.14 -4.35
N VAL A 107 -6.21 21.02 -3.61
CA VAL A 107 -7.07 19.85 -3.83
C VAL A 107 -8.53 20.19 -3.58
N ASP A 108 -8.84 20.88 -2.48
CA ASP A 108 -10.20 21.28 -2.13
C ASP A 108 -10.80 22.19 -3.21
N ARG A 109 -10.01 23.15 -3.72
CA ARG A 109 -10.46 24.02 -4.83
C ARG A 109 -10.73 23.24 -6.12
N ALA A 110 -9.92 22.23 -6.43
CA ALA A 110 -10.11 21.40 -7.62
C ALA A 110 -11.35 20.48 -7.50
N ASN A 111 -11.75 20.09 -6.29
CA ASN A 111 -12.92 19.22 -6.06
C ASN A 111 -14.26 19.99 -6.04
N ILE A 112 -14.24 21.31 -5.95
CA ILE A 112 -15.44 22.18 -5.94
C ILE A 112 -15.81 22.65 -7.36
N ALA A 113 -14.89 22.56 -8.32
CA ALA A 113 -15.07 22.92 -9.73
C ALA A 113 -15.54 21.72 -10.56
#